data_AF-A0A2V1GVB0-F1
#
_entry.id   AF-A0A2V1GVB0-F1
#
_cell.length_a   1.000
_cell.length_b   1.000
_cell.length_c   1.000
_cell.angle_alpha   90.00
_cell.angle_beta   90.00
_cell.angle_gamma   90.00
#
_symmetry.space_group_name_H-M   'P 1'
#
loop_
_entity.id
_entity.type
_entity.pdbx_description
1 polymer ?
#
loop_
_entity_poly.entity_id
_entity_poly.type
_entity_poly.pdbx_seq_one_letter_code
_entity_poly.pdbx_strand_id
1 'polypeptide(L)'
;MLEIIRAKYGLIQSITTARQVKINNKIILFVATVSVIATISSYAINFGFTFSDNHQRWGEFGAYLAGTLGTFLSLASILYVFHSNNQQIKENKRQSNIENYVDQANRILDSLQSIDNKIISPHVYITNIIEHQSWGKDHVEIRENEKGNTVEIANITKDLSLHFSTTSPIEIINTYLGYLEYANSPNKIAITKAWIEKDWQIKGKLIKYRALTGHLVKIVTQLLDHNYDLYLAQQMLTNTYSQIIILNKIDYADKKIFNILGLLLSIPDKGMKFNPKELVSNLVEDLNKSLNLCYQENELKFVTSKRVSNSTGLHEITLQHIKTQNIYVRSVSGEWKEI
;
A
#
# COMPACT_ATOMS: atom_id res chain seq x y z
N MET A 1 7.63 8.84 12.84
CA MET A 1 7.34 8.71 11.39
C MET A 1 5.90 9.11 11.09
N LEU A 2 4.88 8.51 11.73
CA LEU A 2 3.47 8.94 11.61
C LEU A 2 3.25 10.42 11.95
N GLU A 3 3.95 10.98 12.95
CA GLU A 3 3.89 12.44 13.24
C GLU A 3 4.59 13.30 12.18
N ILE A 4 5.71 12.83 11.61
CA ILE A 4 6.45 13.52 10.54
C ILE A 4 5.61 13.51 9.24
N ILE A 5 4.94 12.40 8.98
CA ILE A 5 3.91 12.28 7.96
C ILE A 5 2.80 13.29 8.30
N ARG A 6 2.16 13.24 9.47
CA ARG A 6 1.08 14.17 9.84
C ARG A 6 1.45 15.67 9.67
N ALA A 7 2.64 16.08 10.10
CA ALA A 7 3.12 17.45 10.02
C ALA A 7 3.41 17.91 8.57
N LYS A 8 4.08 17.07 7.77
CA LYS A 8 4.37 17.36 6.37
C LYS A 8 3.08 17.41 5.52
N TYR A 9 2.10 16.60 5.89
CA TYR A 9 0.79 16.52 5.25
C TYR A 9 -0.11 17.73 5.54
N GLY A 10 -0.10 18.24 6.77
CA GLY A 10 -0.84 19.45 7.11
C GLY A 10 -0.41 20.66 6.29
N LEU A 11 0.89 20.78 6.01
CA LEU A 11 1.50 21.92 5.31
C LEU A 11 1.29 21.87 3.78
N ILE A 12 1.33 20.67 3.18
CA ILE A 12 1.07 20.49 1.74
C ILE A 12 -0.42 20.64 1.42
N GLN A 13 -1.31 20.17 2.31
CA GLN A 13 -2.76 20.33 2.13
C GLN A 13 -3.20 21.79 2.27
N SER A 14 -2.62 22.59 3.17
CA SER A 14 -2.99 24.01 3.29
C SER A 14 -2.64 24.81 2.03
N ILE A 15 -1.51 24.50 1.38
CA ILE A 15 -1.05 25.16 0.15
C ILE A 15 -1.88 24.75 -1.07
N THR A 16 -2.25 23.46 -1.19
CA THR A 16 -3.04 22.97 -2.35
C THR A 16 -4.53 23.32 -2.25
N THR A 17 -5.08 23.39 -1.04
CA THR A 17 -6.49 23.78 -0.84
C THR A 17 -6.73 25.26 -1.13
N ALA A 18 -5.70 26.11 -0.96
CA ALA A 18 -5.80 27.56 -1.18
C ALA A 18 -6.04 27.99 -2.64
N ARG A 19 -5.89 27.09 -3.63
CA ARG A 19 -5.95 27.47 -5.06
C ARG A 19 -7.08 26.84 -5.87
N GLN A 20 -7.92 25.98 -5.29
CA GLN A 20 -9.10 25.46 -5.97
C GLN A 20 -10.36 26.08 -5.38
N VAL A 21 -11.00 26.96 -6.15
CA VAL A 21 -12.40 27.35 -5.90
C VAL A 21 -13.24 26.08 -6.06
N LYS A 22 -13.53 25.43 -4.95
CA LYS A 22 -14.40 24.25 -4.90
C LYS A 22 -15.82 24.78 -5.12
N ILE A 23 -16.24 24.91 -6.38
CA ILE A 23 -17.61 25.25 -6.70
C ILE A 23 -18.48 24.16 -6.07
N ASN A 24 -19.17 24.52 -5.00
CA ASN A 24 -20.05 23.62 -4.29
C ASN A 24 -21.32 23.46 -5.12
N ASN A 25 -21.83 22.23 -5.27
CA ASN A 25 -23.12 21.98 -5.92
C ASN A 25 -24.24 22.86 -5.34
N LYS A 26 -24.14 23.23 -4.06
CA LYS A 26 -25.04 24.18 -3.39
C LYS A 26 -25.06 25.57 -4.05
N ILE A 27 -23.92 26.05 -4.57
CA ILE A 27 -23.84 27.36 -5.24
C ILE A 27 -24.56 27.30 -6.60
N ILE A 28 -24.37 26.23 -7.37
CA ILE A 28 -25.06 26.05 -8.67
C ILE A 28 -26.59 26.01 -8.44
N LEU A 29 -27.03 25.23 -7.44
CA LEU A 29 -28.45 25.16 -7.06
C LEU A 29 -28.99 26.50 -6.58
N PHE A 30 -28.21 27.23 -5.78
CA PHE A 30 -28.59 28.57 -5.29
C PHE A 30 -28.76 29.56 -6.45
N VAL A 31 -27.81 29.62 -7.38
CA VAL A 31 -27.90 30.50 -8.56
C VAL A 31 -29.13 30.15 -9.40
N ALA A 32 -29.38 28.86 -9.65
CA ALA A 32 -30.57 28.41 -10.37
C ALA A 32 -31.87 28.83 -9.67
N THR A 33 -31.93 28.68 -8.34
CA THR A 33 -33.11 29.05 -7.53
C THR A 33 -33.34 30.57 -7.55
N VAL A 34 -32.28 31.37 -7.36
CA VAL A 34 -32.36 32.83 -7.39
C VAL A 34 -32.80 33.33 -8.76
N SER A 35 -32.30 32.72 -9.85
CA SER A 35 -32.73 33.07 -11.21
C SER A 35 -34.22 32.80 -11.43
N VAL A 36 -34.76 31.67 -10.96
CA VAL A 36 -36.20 31.37 -11.03
C VAL A 36 -37.01 32.42 -10.28
N ILE A 37 -36.63 32.73 -9.04
CA ILE A 37 -37.33 33.73 -8.21
C ILE A 37 -37.28 35.11 -8.87
N ALA A 38 -36.11 35.51 -9.41
CA ALA A 38 -35.94 36.79 -10.08
C ALA A 38 -36.82 36.90 -11.34
N THR A 39 -36.91 35.83 -12.14
CA THR A 39 -37.79 35.78 -13.32
C THR A 39 -39.26 35.90 -12.93
N ILE A 40 -39.72 35.15 -11.92
CA ILE A 40 -41.11 35.23 -11.43
C ILE A 40 -41.42 36.62 -10.88
N SER A 41 -40.50 37.20 -10.11
CA SER A 41 -40.67 38.55 -9.52
C SER A 41 -40.74 39.62 -10.60
N SER A 42 -39.88 39.56 -11.61
CA SER A 42 -39.87 40.50 -12.72
C SER A 42 -41.15 40.40 -13.56
N TYR A 43 -41.67 39.19 -13.78
CA TYR A 43 -42.97 39.01 -14.43
C TYR A 43 -44.09 39.66 -13.62
N ALA A 44 -44.17 39.39 -12.31
CA ALA A 44 -45.22 39.93 -11.45
C ALA A 44 -45.21 41.48 -11.40
N ILE A 45 -44.04 42.10 -11.46
CA ILE A 45 -43.91 43.58 -11.52
C ILE A 45 -44.45 44.14 -12.83
N ASN A 46 -44.18 43.48 -13.96
CA ASN A 46 -44.55 43.99 -15.29
C ASN A 46 -46.01 43.68 -15.69
N PHE A 47 -46.55 42.54 -15.24
CA PHE A 47 -47.86 42.04 -15.69
C PHE A 47 -48.92 41.95 -14.56
N GLY A 48 -48.52 42.14 -13.29
CA GLY A 48 -49.38 41.99 -12.12
C GLY A 48 -49.52 40.55 -11.62
N PHE A 49 -50.23 40.35 -10.51
CA PHE A 49 -50.45 39.03 -9.89
C PHE A 49 -51.78 38.37 -10.25
N THR A 50 -52.67 39.08 -10.95
CA THR A 50 -53.98 38.56 -11.34
C THR A 50 -53.87 37.72 -12.60
N PHE A 51 -54.42 36.51 -12.57
CA PHE A 51 -54.57 35.69 -13.78
C PHE A 51 -55.41 36.45 -14.81
N SER A 52 -54.90 36.53 -16.03
CA SER A 52 -55.58 37.21 -17.13
C SER A 52 -56.54 36.24 -17.83
N ASP A 53 -57.80 36.67 -18.00
CA ASP A 53 -58.79 35.95 -18.83
C ASP A 53 -58.48 36.06 -20.33
N ASN A 54 -57.60 36.99 -20.73
CA ASN A 54 -57.14 37.11 -22.11
C ASN A 54 -56.07 36.04 -22.41
N HIS A 55 -56.40 35.12 -23.32
CA HIS A 55 -55.52 34.06 -23.80
C HIS A 55 -54.19 34.56 -24.39
N GLN A 56 -54.18 35.73 -25.04
CA GLN A 56 -52.97 36.30 -25.63
C GLN A 56 -51.89 36.58 -24.58
N ARG A 57 -52.27 37.00 -23.36
CA ARG A 57 -51.32 37.25 -22.27
C ARG A 57 -50.64 35.98 -21.75
N TRP A 58 -51.27 34.82 -21.90
CA TRP A 58 -50.65 33.54 -21.59
C TRP A 58 -49.53 33.19 -22.58
N GLY A 59 -49.71 33.53 -23.85
CA GLY A 59 -48.65 33.42 -24.87
C GLY A 59 -47.46 34.33 -24.56
N GLU A 60 -47.73 35.58 -24.18
CA GLU A 60 -46.69 36.56 -23.79
C GLU A 60 -45.92 36.10 -22.55
N PHE A 61 -46.61 35.55 -21.55
CA PHE A 61 -45.98 34.96 -20.35
C PHE A 61 -45.07 33.78 -20.71
N GLY A 62 -45.57 32.84 -21.52
CA GLY A 62 -44.79 31.69 -21.96
C GLY A 62 -43.52 32.13 -22.69
N ALA A 63 -43.63 33.10 -23.60
CA ALA A 63 -42.49 33.66 -24.31
C ALA A 63 -41.49 34.36 -23.38
N TYR A 64 -41.98 35.15 -22.41
CA TYR A 64 -41.13 35.83 -21.42
C TYR A 64 -40.36 34.84 -20.54
N LEU A 65 -41.05 33.82 -20.00
CA LEU A 65 -40.42 32.75 -19.23
C LEU A 65 -39.40 31.99 -20.07
N ALA A 66 -39.78 31.58 -21.28
CA ALA A 66 -38.89 30.84 -22.17
C ALA A 66 -37.61 31.63 -22.49
N GLY A 67 -37.73 32.95 -22.75
CA GLY A 67 -36.58 33.81 -23.05
C GLY A 67 -35.65 34.01 -21.86
N THR A 68 -36.21 34.47 -20.74
CA THR A 68 -35.43 34.83 -19.56
C THR A 68 -34.91 33.59 -18.83
N LEU A 69 -35.80 32.68 -18.45
CA LEU A 69 -35.45 31.46 -17.72
C LEU A 69 -34.61 30.53 -18.59
N GLY A 70 -34.90 30.45 -19.90
CA GLY A 70 -34.14 29.63 -20.84
C GLY A 70 -32.66 30.03 -20.89
N THR A 71 -32.36 31.34 -20.88
CA THR A 71 -30.98 31.82 -20.90
C THR A 71 -30.24 31.50 -19.59
N PHE A 72 -30.88 31.71 -18.43
CA PHE A 72 -30.28 31.37 -17.13
C PHE A 72 -30.09 29.87 -16.95
N LEU A 73 -31.07 29.05 -17.33
CA LEU A 73 -30.96 27.59 -17.28
C LEU A 73 -29.88 27.07 -18.23
N SER A 74 -29.74 27.66 -19.42
CA SER A 74 -28.67 27.31 -20.35
C SER A 74 -27.29 27.65 -19.77
N LEU A 75 -27.12 28.83 -19.17
CA LEU A 75 -25.88 29.20 -18.49
C LEU A 75 -25.58 28.27 -17.31
N ALA A 76 -26.57 27.97 -16.47
CA ALA A 76 -26.43 27.04 -15.35
C ALA A 76 -26.04 25.63 -15.83
N SER A 77 -26.62 25.16 -16.94
CA SER A 77 -26.27 23.89 -17.58
C SER A 77 -24.81 23.87 -18.04
N ILE A 78 -24.35 24.92 -18.71
CA ILE A 78 -22.94 25.03 -19.15
C ILE A 78 -21.99 25.01 -17.94
N LEU A 79 -22.31 25.77 -16.88
CA LEU A 79 -21.50 25.80 -15.65
C LEU A 79 -21.47 24.42 -14.98
N TYR A 80 -22.60 23.71 -14.95
CA TYR A 80 -22.69 22.36 -14.42
C TYR A 80 -21.86 21.36 -15.24
N VAL A 81 -21.98 21.38 -16.57
CA VAL A 81 -21.18 20.53 -17.46
C VAL A 81 -19.70 20.82 -17.31
N PHE A 82 -19.30 22.10 -17.26
CA PHE A 82 -17.91 22.49 -17.04
C PHE A 82 -17.39 21.98 -15.68
N HIS A 83 -18.19 22.09 -14.63
CA HIS A 83 -17.85 21.57 -13.31
C HIS A 83 -17.69 20.04 -13.33
N SER A 84 -18.65 19.32 -13.90
CA SER A 84 -18.63 17.88 -14.06
C SER A 84 -17.40 17.41 -14.86
N ASN A 85 -17.13 18.04 -16.01
CA ASN A 85 -15.96 17.73 -16.84
C ASN A 85 -14.65 17.95 -16.08
N ASN A 86 -14.54 19.02 -15.29
CA ASN A 86 -13.36 19.24 -14.46
C ASN A 86 -13.19 18.17 -13.37
N GLN A 87 -14.29 17.69 -12.77
CA GLN A 87 -14.23 16.58 -11.82
C GLN A 87 -13.81 15.28 -12.53
N GLN A 88 -14.36 14.99 -13.71
CA GLN A 88 -13.99 13.82 -14.51
C GLN A 88 -12.53 13.88 -14.96
N ILE A 89 -12.02 15.02 -15.40
CA ILE A 89 -10.60 15.18 -15.77
C ILE A 89 -9.70 14.92 -14.56
N LYS A 90 -10.09 15.38 -13.35
CA LYS A 90 -9.33 15.10 -12.13
C LYS A 90 -9.34 13.61 -11.79
N GLU A 91 -10.49 12.96 -11.88
CA GLU A 91 -10.62 11.53 -11.62
C GLU A 91 -9.86 10.69 -12.67
N ASN A 92 -9.93 11.05 -13.95
CA ASN A 92 -9.17 10.39 -15.02
C ASN A 92 -7.66 10.55 -14.83
N LYS A 93 -7.18 11.75 -14.45
CA LYS A 93 -5.77 11.96 -14.09
C LYS A 93 -5.37 11.12 -12.89
N ARG A 94 -6.24 11.00 -11.88
CA ARG A 94 -6.02 10.17 -10.71
C ARG A 94 -5.90 8.69 -11.10
N GLN A 95 -6.84 8.20 -11.90
CA GLN A 95 -6.86 6.83 -12.41
C GLN A 95 -5.61 6.53 -13.24
N SER A 96 -5.24 7.41 -14.16
CA SER A 96 -4.01 7.26 -14.96
C SER A 96 -2.74 7.24 -14.09
N ASN A 97 -2.68 8.05 -13.02
CA ASN A 97 -1.56 7.98 -12.08
C ASN A 97 -1.51 6.64 -11.35
N ILE A 98 -2.66 6.09 -10.93
CA ILE A 98 -2.74 4.76 -10.30
C ILE A 98 -2.23 3.69 -11.27
N GLU A 99 -2.71 3.70 -12.52
CA GLU A 99 -2.26 2.76 -13.56
C GLU A 99 -0.74 2.86 -13.77
N ASN A 100 -0.18 4.06 -13.84
CA ASN A 100 1.27 4.27 -13.95
C ASN A 100 2.04 3.70 -12.74
N TYR A 101 1.49 3.80 -11.53
CA TYR A 101 2.12 3.20 -10.33
C TYR A 101 2.01 1.68 -10.32
N VAL A 102 0.86 1.14 -10.73
CA VAL A 102 0.64 -0.31 -10.87
C VAL A 102 1.58 -0.89 -11.91
N ASP A 103 1.71 -0.27 -13.07
CA ASP A 103 2.64 -0.70 -14.12
C ASP A 103 4.09 -0.67 -13.65
N GLN A 104 4.50 0.38 -12.95
CA GLN A 104 5.85 0.46 -12.37
C GLN A 104 6.07 -0.64 -11.32
N ALA A 105 5.11 -0.88 -10.43
CA ALA A 105 5.19 -1.93 -9.43
C ALA A 105 5.24 -3.31 -10.08
N ASN A 106 4.41 -3.60 -11.08
CA ASN A 106 4.43 -4.85 -11.83
C ASN A 106 5.78 -5.07 -12.51
N ARG A 107 6.34 -4.06 -13.19
CA ARG A 107 7.69 -4.16 -13.78
C ARG A 107 8.78 -4.43 -12.72
N ILE A 108 8.64 -3.87 -11.52
CA ILE A 108 9.55 -4.16 -10.40
C ILE A 108 9.34 -5.60 -9.90
N LEU A 109 8.10 -6.05 -9.74
CA LEU A 109 7.77 -7.41 -9.31
C LEU A 109 8.27 -8.44 -10.32
N ASP A 110 8.06 -8.22 -11.61
CA ASP A 110 8.58 -9.05 -12.70
C ASP A 110 10.11 -9.07 -12.67
N SER A 111 10.74 -7.91 -12.40
CA SER A 111 12.19 -7.82 -12.24
C SER A 111 12.69 -8.61 -11.03
N LEU A 112 11.98 -8.57 -9.90
CA LEU A 112 12.31 -9.35 -8.70
C LEU A 112 12.14 -10.85 -8.97
N GLN A 113 11.02 -11.26 -9.56
CA GLN A 113 10.77 -12.65 -9.97
C GLN A 113 11.82 -13.12 -10.97
N SER A 114 12.25 -12.29 -11.92
CA SER A 114 13.32 -12.66 -12.86
C SER A 114 14.67 -12.87 -12.17
N ILE A 115 14.95 -12.16 -11.05
CA ILE A 115 16.17 -12.38 -10.26
C ILE A 115 16.11 -13.74 -9.56
N ASP A 116 14.94 -14.09 -9.03
CA ASP A 116 14.67 -15.38 -8.39
C ASP A 116 14.69 -16.54 -9.39
N ASN A 117 14.13 -16.35 -10.58
CA ASN A 117 14.03 -17.37 -11.63
C ASN A 117 15.30 -17.50 -12.47
N LYS A 118 16.23 -16.53 -12.43
CA LYS A 118 17.46 -16.62 -13.21
C LYS A 118 18.37 -17.68 -12.62
N ILE A 119 18.33 -18.86 -13.23
CA ILE A 119 19.18 -20.02 -12.97
C ILE A 119 20.61 -19.54 -12.74
N ILE A 120 21.07 -19.63 -11.50
CA ILE A 120 22.49 -19.72 -11.26
C ILE A 120 22.79 -21.19 -11.12
N SER A 121 23.84 -21.65 -11.81
CA SER A 121 24.33 -23.01 -11.63
C SER A 121 24.61 -23.26 -10.14
N PRO A 122 23.90 -24.22 -9.52
CA PRO A 122 24.10 -24.56 -8.11
C PRO A 122 25.57 -24.87 -7.80
N HIS A 123 26.32 -25.44 -8.76
CA HIS A 123 27.73 -25.81 -8.63
C HIS A 123 28.65 -24.68 -8.12
N VAL A 124 28.40 -23.43 -8.52
CA VAL A 124 29.22 -22.28 -8.09
C VAL A 124 29.12 -22.08 -6.57
N TYR A 125 27.93 -22.28 -6.02
CA TYR A 125 27.67 -22.11 -4.59
C TYR A 125 28.04 -23.35 -3.78
N ILE A 126 27.78 -24.53 -4.33
CA ILE A 126 28.14 -25.81 -3.74
C ILE A 126 29.64 -25.82 -3.42
N THR A 127 30.48 -25.40 -4.37
CA THR A 127 31.94 -25.34 -4.16
C THR A 127 32.30 -24.42 -3.00
N ASN A 128 31.71 -23.22 -2.95
CA ASN A 128 31.94 -22.26 -1.87
C ASN A 128 31.45 -22.77 -0.50
N ILE A 129 30.33 -23.50 -0.45
CA ILE A 129 29.79 -24.08 0.77
C ILE A 129 30.70 -25.22 1.26
N ILE A 130 31.12 -26.12 0.35
CA ILE A 130 32.05 -27.22 0.66
C ILE A 130 33.35 -26.67 1.23
N GLU A 131 33.94 -25.66 0.57
CA GLU A 131 35.16 -24.99 1.03
C GLU A 131 34.97 -24.33 2.40
N HIS A 132 33.86 -23.60 2.59
CA HIS A 132 33.56 -22.94 3.86
C HIS A 132 33.39 -23.93 5.02
N GLN A 133 32.76 -25.08 4.76
CA GLN A 133 32.51 -26.09 5.78
C GLN A 133 33.70 -27.00 6.04
N SER A 134 34.82 -26.79 5.33
CA SER A 134 35.97 -27.70 5.35
C SER A 134 35.53 -29.15 5.09
N TRP A 135 34.51 -29.34 4.26
CA TRP A 135 34.15 -30.66 3.79
C TRP A 135 35.26 -31.05 2.81
N GLY A 136 36.04 -32.07 3.17
CA GLY A 136 37.01 -32.64 2.23
C GLY A 136 36.27 -32.96 0.93
N LYS A 137 36.83 -32.55 -0.22
CA LYS A 137 36.16 -32.73 -1.52
C LYS A 137 35.77 -34.19 -1.76
N ASP A 138 36.58 -35.12 -1.23
CA ASP A 138 36.38 -36.57 -1.34
C ASP A 138 35.24 -37.11 -0.46
N HIS A 139 34.69 -36.29 0.45
CA HIS A 139 33.60 -36.67 1.35
C HIS A 139 32.25 -36.13 0.90
N VAL A 140 32.17 -35.52 -0.28
CA VAL A 140 30.97 -34.84 -0.76
C VAL A 140 30.44 -35.53 -2.01
N GLU A 141 29.20 -35.97 -1.92
CA GLU A 141 28.43 -36.44 -3.06
C GLU A 141 27.48 -35.31 -3.50
N ILE A 142 27.52 -34.97 -4.79
CA ILE A 142 26.57 -34.02 -5.40
C ILE A 142 25.63 -34.84 -6.26
N ARG A 143 24.35 -34.87 -5.89
CA ARG A 143 23.29 -35.51 -6.69
C ARG A 143 22.42 -34.43 -7.29
N GLU A 144 22.35 -34.39 -8.61
CA GLU A 144 21.41 -33.54 -9.33
C GLU A 144 20.26 -34.40 -9.85
N ASN A 145 19.04 -33.87 -9.82
CA ASN A 145 17.94 -34.56 -10.48
C ASN A 145 18.05 -34.41 -12.00
N GLU A 146 17.32 -35.25 -12.74
CA GLU A 146 17.33 -35.26 -14.21
C GLU A 146 16.97 -33.90 -14.86
N LYS A 147 16.28 -33.03 -14.12
CA LYS A 147 15.85 -31.71 -14.58
C LYS A 147 16.86 -30.60 -14.25
N GLY A 148 17.94 -30.90 -13.52
CA GLY A 148 18.97 -29.95 -13.10
C GLY A 148 18.45 -28.84 -12.19
N ASN A 149 17.26 -28.98 -11.62
CA ASN A 149 16.62 -27.94 -10.80
C ASN A 149 16.70 -28.22 -9.30
N THR A 150 17.05 -29.44 -8.91
CA THR A 150 17.36 -29.75 -7.51
C THR A 150 18.76 -30.30 -7.39
N VAL A 151 19.52 -29.81 -6.43
CA VAL A 151 20.85 -30.33 -6.10
C VAL A 151 20.91 -30.70 -4.64
N GLU A 152 21.22 -31.96 -4.39
CA GLU A 152 21.53 -32.48 -3.06
C GLU A 152 23.05 -32.54 -2.90
N ILE A 153 23.55 -31.93 -1.85
CA ILE A 153 24.94 -32.05 -1.41
C ILE A 153 24.94 -32.91 -0.15
N ALA A 154 25.46 -34.13 -0.22
CA ALA A 154 25.58 -35.01 0.93
C ALA A 154 27.04 -35.10 1.38
N ASN A 155 27.31 -34.84 2.65
CA ASN A 155 28.56 -35.19 3.29
C ASN A 155 28.45 -36.63 3.82
N ILE A 156 29.08 -37.57 3.12
CA ILE A 156 29.00 -39.01 3.38
C ILE A 156 29.58 -39.34 4.76
N THR A 157 30.57 -38.58 5.23
CA THR A 157 31.24 -38.82 6.52
C THR A 157 30.50 -38.25 7.72
N LYS A 158 29.66 -37.24 7.52
CA LYS A 158 28.96 -36.51 8.60
C LYS A 158 27.46 -36.82 8.67
N ASP A 159 26.97 -37.72 7.82
CA ASP A 159 25.54 -38.05 7.65
C ASP A 159 24.67 -36.80 7.55
N LEU A 160 25.08 -35.89 6.67
CA LEU A 160 24.43 -34.59 6.52
C LEU A 160 24.20 -34.27 5.05
N SER A 161 22.93 -34.07 4.68
CA SER A 161 22.53 -33.65 3.34
C SER A 161 21.97 -32.23 3.34
N LEU A 162 22.28 -31.48 2.29
CA LEU A 162 21.70 -30.17 1.98
C LEU A 162 20.96 -30.28 0.66
N HIS A 163 19.66 -30.05 0.70
CA HIS A 163 18.82 -30.08 -0.49
C HIS A 163 18.54 -28.64 -0.94
N PHE A 164 18.96 -28.31 -2.14
CA PHE A 164 18.65 -27.05 -2.81
C PHE A 164 17.60 -27.32 -3.88
N SER A 165 16.38 -26.86 -3.64
CA SER A 165 15.26 -27.01 -4.57
C SER A 165 15.20 -25.94 -5.65
N THR A 166 15.96 -24.84 -5.49
CA THR A 166 15.90 -23.72 -6.43
C THR A 166 17.22 -23.03 -6.66
N THR A 167 17.21 -22.25 -7.72
CA THR A 167 18.30 -21.36 -8.15
C THR A 167 18.11 -19.94 -7.63
N SER A 168 17.11 -19.67 -6.78
CA SER A 168 16.90 -18.34 -6.21
C SER A 168 18.04 -18.05 -5.23
N PRO A 169 18.75 -16.91 -5.37
CA PRO A 169 19.79 -16.51 -4.41
C PRO A 169 19.25 -16.46 -2.98
N ILE A 170 17.98 -16.08 -2.81
CA ILE A 170 17.35 -15.87 -1.51
C ILE A 170 17.05 -17.21 -0.84
N GLU A 171 16.58 -18.18 -1.61
CA GLU A 171 16.36 -19.54 -1.11
C GLU A 171 17.67 -20.23 -0.77
N ILE A 172 18.70 -20.08 -1.61
CA ILE A 172 20.05 -20.61 -1.31
C ILE A 172 20.57 -20.03 0.01
N ILE A 173 20.42 -18.71 0.24
CA ILE A 173 20.77 -18.08 1.51
C ILE A 173 19.94 -18.65 2.66
N ASN A 174 18.64 -18.84 2.47
CA ASN A 174 17.76 -19.37 3.52
C ASN A 174 18.10 -20.82 3.89
N THR A 175 18.36 -21.68 2.91
CA THR A 175 18.83 -23.06 3.11
C THR A 175 20.18 -23.07 3.83
N TYR A 176 21.12 -22.20 3.42
CA TYR A 176 22.41 -22.09 4.08
C TYR A 176 22.29 -21.60 5.53
N LEU A 177 21.42 -20.63 5.80
CA LEU A 177 21.11 -20.17 7.16
C LEU A 177 20.49 -21.29 8.00
N GLY A 178 19.51 -22.02 7.46
CA GLY A 178 18.86 -23.14 8.15
C GLY A 178 19.85 -24.24 8.53
N TYR A 179 20.82 -24.51 7.66
CA TYR A 179 21.93 -25.41 7.97
C TYR A 179 22.82 -24.88 9.10
N LEU A 180 23.26 -23.63 9.05
CA LEU A 180 24.09 -23.05 10.11
C LEU A 180 23.35 -23.03 11.47
N GLU A 181 22.02 -22.92 11.44
CA GLU A 181 21.15 -23.06 12.62
C GLU A 181 21.16 -24.49 13.14
N TYR A 182 20.95 -25.48 12.29
CA TYR A 182 21.03 -26.89 12.64
C TYR A 182 22.40 -27.27 13.23
N ALA A 183 23.48 -26.75 12.64
CA ALA A 183 24.85 -26.98 13.08
C ALA A 183 25.23 -26.20 14.37
N ASN A 184 24.29 -25.45 14.98
CA ASN A 184 24.53 -24.59 16.14
C ASN A 184 25.74 -23.66 15.96
N SER A 185 25.95 -23.14 14.74
CA SER A 185 27.13 -22.36 14.42
C SER A 185 27.09 -20.99 15.13
N PRO A 186 28.04 -20.69 16.04
CA PRO A 186 28.14 -19.35 16.61
C PRO A 186 28.45 -18.37 15.47
N ASN A 187 27.80 -17.20 15.47
CA ASN A 187 27.99 -16.16 14.46
C ASN A 187 27.51 -16.52 13.02
N LYS A 188 26.51 -17.41 12.88
CA LYS A 188 25.88 -17.76 11.59
C LYS A 188 25.64 -16.57 10.65
N ILE A 189 25.18 -15.43 11.18
CA ILE A 189 24.94 -14.20 10.38
C ILE A 189 26.24 -13.65 9.77
N ALA A 190 27.32 -13.57 10.55
CA ALA A 190 28.61 -13.06 10.08
C ALA A 190 29.20 -13.98 9.02
N ILE A 191 29.07 -15.30 9.22
CA ILE A 191 29.47 -16.34 8.27
C ILE A 191 28.72 -16.17 6.95
N THR A 192 27.40 -16.08 6.97
CA THR A 192 26.58 -15.90 5.77
C THR A 192 26.94 -14.63 5.03
N LYS A 193 27.16 -13.51 5.75
CA LYS A 193 27.62 -12.25 5.14
C LYS A 193 28.99 -12.41 4.47
N ALA A 194 29.96 -13.03 5.14
CA ALA A 194 31.29 -13.23 4.58
C ALA A 194 31.25 -14.11 3.31
N TRP A 195 30.38 -15.12 3.30
CA TRP A 195 30.15 -15.95 2.12
C TRP A 195 29.54 -15.15 0.96
N ILE A 196 28.50 -14.35 1.22
CA ILE A 196 27.88 -13.45 0.23
C ILE A 196 28.92 -12.49 -0.36
N GLU A 197 29.80 -11.92 0.48
CA GLU A 197 30.79 -10.94 0.03
C GLU A 197 31.85 -11.54 -0.91
N LYS A 198 32.13 -12.85 -0.80
CA LYS A 198 33.03 -13.57 -1.71
C LYS A 198 32.36 -13.92 -3.05
N ASP A 199 31.05 -14.09 -3.06
CA ASP A 199 30.30 -14.46 -4.25
C ASP A 199 29.73 -13.23 -4.96
N TRP A 200 30.47 -12.71 -5.95
CA TRP A 200 30.09 -11.50 -6.68
C TRP A 200 28.73 -11.63 -7.40
N GLN A 201 28.32 -12.84 -7.80
CA GLN A 201 27.04 -13.07 -8.47
C GLN A 201 25.87 -12.96 -7.49
N ILE A 202 25.97 -13.61 -6.32
CA ILE A 202 24.97 -13.46 -5.25
C ILE A 202 24.92 -12.01 -4.81
N LYS A 203 26.07 -11.43 -4.45
CA LYS A 203 26.17 -10.04 -3.99
C LYS A 203 25.52 -9.07 -4.98
N GLY A 204 25.85 -9.18 -6.27
CA GLY A 204 25.27 -8.35 -7.32
C GLY A 204 23.74 -8.47 -7.40
N LYS A 205 23.21 -9.70 -7.33
CA LYS A 205 21.76 -9.95 -7.32
C LYS A 205 21.08 -9.42 -6.05
N LEU A 206 21.67 -9.58 -4.87
CA LEU A 206 21.10 -9.06 -3.62
C LEU A 206 21.10 -7.53 -3.56
N ILE A 207 22.15 -6.87 -4.08
CA ILE A 207 22.18 -5.42 -4.22
C ILE A 207 21.05 -4.95 -5.13
N LYS A 208 20.85 -5.61 -6.28
CA LYS A 208 19.75 -5.31 -7.20
C LYS A 208 18.39 -5.53 -6.54
N TYR A 209 18.22 -6.65 -5.82
CA TYR A 209 16.99 -6.97 -5.09
C TYR A 209 16.66 -5.91 -4.03
N ARG A 210 17.67 -5.51 -3.23
CA ARG A 210 17.54 -4.45 -2.23
C ARG A 210 17.11 -3.12 -2.86
N ALA A 211 17.72 -2.74 -3.98
CA ALA A 211 17.38 -1.51 -4.69
C ALA A 211 15.92 -1.54 -5.20
N LEU A 212 15.52 -2.62 -5.87
CA LEU A 212 14.16 -2.82 -6.37
C LEU A 212 13.11 -2.81 -5.25
N THR A 213 13.39 -3.47 -4.13
CA THR A 213 12.54 -3.43 -2.94
C THR A 213 12.39 -2.01 -2.40
N GLY A 214 13.49 -1.24 -2.36
CA GLY A 214 13.44 0.16 -1.95
C GLY A 214 12.59 1.03 -2.87
N HIS A 215 12.64 0.78 -4.19
CA HIS A 215 11.77 1.42 -5.16
C HIS A 215 10.29 1.03 -4.96
N LEU A 216 10.01 -0.25 -4.70
CA LEU A 216 8.65 -0.72 -4.44
C LEU A 216 8.05 -0.05 -3.19
N VAL A 217 8.81 0.02 -2.10
CA VAL A 217 8.38 0.69 -0.86
C VAL A 217 8.18 2.18 -1.08
N LYS A 218 8.99 2.82 -1.93
CA LYS A 218 8.79 4.23 -2.32
C LYS A 218 7.49 4.41 -3.09
N ILE A 219 7.19 3.53 -4.06
CA ILE A 219 5.93 3.57 -4.82
C ILE A 219 4.75 3.36 -3.87
N VAL A 220 4.81 2.35 -3.00
CA VAL A 220 3.75 2.10 -2.01
C VAL A 220 3.56 3.28 -1.07
N THR A 221 4.64 3.89 -0.59
CA THR A 221 4.54 5.10 0.22
C THR A 221 3.85 6.21 -0.56
N GLN A 222 4.27 6.47 -1.81
CA GLN A 222 3.62 7.43 -2.70
C GLN A 222 2.15 7.08 -2.94
N LEU A 223 1.79 5.79 -2.99
CA LEU A 223 0.41 5.39 -3.19
C LEU A 223 -0.45 5.80 -1.99
N LEU A 224 0.01 5.44 -0.79
CA LEU A 224 -0.65 5.77 0.48
C LEU A 224 -0.69 7.29 0.69
N ASP A 225 0.37 7.99 0.27
CA ASP A 225 0.49 9.44 0.34
C ASP A 225 -0.61 10.18 -0.45
N HIS A 226 -1.12 9.56 -1.51
CA HIS A 226 -2.18 10.10 -2.35
C HIS A 226 -3.57 9.51 -2.01
N ASN A 227 -3.71 8.81 -0.87
CA ASN A 227 -4.92 8.10 -0.45
C ASN A 227 -5.38 7.04 -1.46
N TYR A 228 -4.43 6.34 -2.09
CA TYR A 228 -4.75 5.17 -2.89
C TYR A 228 -4.91 3.92 -2.02
N ASP A 229 -5.41 2.85 -2.64
CA ASP A 229 -5.87 1.63 -1.99
C ASP A 229 -4.75 0.91 -1.20
N LEU A 230 -4.96 0.69 0.12
CA LEU A 230 -4.02 -0.07 0.95
C LEU A 230 -4.00 -1.53 0.56
N TYR A 231 -5.12 -2.08 0.09
CA TYR A 231 -5.16 -3.45 -0.39
C TYR A 231 -4.15 -3.63 -1.53
N LEU A 232 -4.19 -2.73 -2.51
CA LEU A 232 -3.23 -2.74 -3.62
C LEU A 232 -1.79 -2.61 -3.12
N ALA A 233 -1.54 -1.70 -2.18
CA ALA A 233 -0.22 -1.58 -1.54
C ALA A 233 0.21 -2.88 -0.83
N GLN A 234 -0.67 -3.50 -0.04
CA GLN A 234 -0.39 -4.75 0.67
C GLN A 234 -0.13 -5.90 -0.29
N GLN A 235 -0.90 -6.02 -1.37
CA GLN A 235 -0.70 -7.02 -2.42
C GLN A 235 0.67 -6.87 -3.09
N MET A 236 1.05 -5.63 -3.45
CA MET A 236 2.39 -5.34 -3.98
C MET A 236 3.50 -5.79 -3.02
N LEU A 237 3.32 -5.57 -1.72
CA LEU A 237 4.34 -5.88 -0.72
C LEU A 237 4.40 -7.35 -0.32
N THR A 238 3.24 -8.02 -0.25
CA THR A 238 3.12 -9.42 0.21
C THR A 238 4.00 -10.36 -0.61
N ASN A 239 4.07 -10.15 -1.93
CA ASN A 239 4.88 -10.96 -2.84
C ASN A 239 6.39 -10.85 -2.61
N THR A 240 6.84 -9.82 -1.89
CA THR A 240 8.27 -9.57 -1.60
C THR A 240 8.63 -9.78 -0.13
N TYR A 241 7.62 -9.98 0.73
CA TYR A 241 7.80 -9.89 2.17
C TYR A 241 8.63 -11.04 2.73
N SER A 242 8.38 -12.29 2.29
CA SER A 242 9.13 -13.46 2.76
C SER A 242 10.63 -13.35 2.42
N GLN A 243 10.94 -12.84 1.24
CA GLN A 243 12.31 -12.58 0.80
C GLN A 243 12.97 -11.50 1.63
N ILE A 244 12.27 -10.40 1.92
CA ILE A 244 12.81 -9.29 2.71
C ILE A 244 13.05 -9.72 4.16
N ILE A 245 12.22 -10.61 4.73
CA ILE A 245 12.49 -11.24 6.04
C ILE A 245 13.86 -11.92 6.02
N ILE A 246 14.14 -12.74 5.00
CA ILE A 246 15.41 -13.45 4.87
C ILE A 246 16.58 -12.45 4.77
N LEU A 247 16.45 -11.42 3.93
CA LEU A 247 17.46 -10.37 3.80
C LEU A 247 17.66 -9.57 5.09
N ASN A 248 16.61 -9.34 5.87
CA ASN A 248 16.71 -8.65 7.16
C ASN A 248 17.45 -9.50 8.20
N LYS A 249 17.25 -10.83 8.22
CA LYS A 249 17.99 -11.74 9.12
C LYS A 249 19.52 -11.64 8.95
N ILE A 250 19.99 -11.30 7.76
CA ILE A 250 21.40 -11.12 7.43
C ILE A 250 21.82 -9.64 7.31
N ASP A 251 21.05 -8.71 7.88
CA ASP A 251 21.22 -7.23 7.79
C ASP A 251 21.48 -6.70 6.35
N TYR A 252 20.95 -7.36 5.33
CA TYR A 252 21.06 -6.91 3.94
C TYR A 252 19.86 -6.03 3.54
N ALA A 253 18.72 -6.18 4.22
CA ALA A 253 17.58 -5.29 4.06
C ALA A 253 17.78 -3.97 4.82
N ASP A 254 17.27 -2.88 4.25
CA ASP A 254 17.18 -1.62 4.99
C ASP A 254 16.15 -1.74 6.12
N LYS A 255 16.59 -1.50 7.37
CA LYS A 255 15.73 -1.64 8.55
C LYS A 255 14.50 -0.75 8.47
N LYS A 256 14.61 0.47 7.96
CA LYS A 256 13.47 1.38 7.83
C LYS A 256 12.45 0.84 6.84
N ILE A 257 12.90 0.31 5.70
CA ILE A 257 12.03 -0.36 4.73
C ILE A 257 11.33 -1.55 5.37
N PHE A 258 12.08 -2.42 6.05
CA PHE A 258 11.53 -3.60 6.73
C PHE A 258 10.46 -3.23 7.78
N ASN A 259 10.70 -2.17 8.55
CA ASN A 259 9.72 -1.64 9.51
C ASN A 259 8.44 -1.14 8.83
N ILE A 260 8.56 -0.41 7.73
CA ILE A 260 7.40 0.09 6.99
C ILE A 260 6.58 -1.07 6.44
N LEU A 261 7.24 -2.07 5.85
CA LEU A 261 6.60 -3.27 5.31
C LEU A 261 5.84 -4.04 6.38
N GLY A 262 6.51 -4.34 7.49
CA GLY A 262 5.91 -5.08 8.60
C GLY A 262 4.72 -4.33 9.20
N LEU A 263 4.80 -3.00 9.33
CA LEU A 263 3.67 -2.18 9.77
C LEU A 263 2.50 -2.26 8.77
N LEU A 264 2.74 -2.07 7.47
CA LEU A 264 1.69 -2.08 6.45
C LEU A 264 0.98 -3.43 6.36
N LEU A 265 1.71 -4.53 6.51
CA LEU A 265 1.16 -5.88 6.53
C LEU A 265 0.46 -6.23 7.85
N SER A 266 0.67 -5.44 8.91
CA SER A 266 -0.01 -5.63 10.21
C SER A 266 -1.35 -4.87 10.28
N ILE A 267 -1.68 -4.06 9.28
CA ILE A 267 -2.96 -3.34 9.19
C ILE A 267 -3.99 -4.29 8.55
N PRO A 268 -5.25 -4.37 9.06
CA PRO A 268 -6.28 -5.20 8.46
C PRO A 268 -6.53 -4.85 7.00
N ASP A 269 -6.56 -5.88 6.16
CA ASP A 269 -6.97 -5.79 4.77
C ASP A 269 -8.51 -5.81 4.69
N LYS A 270 -9.11 -4.73 4.19
CA LYS A 270 -10.57 -4.65 3.98
C LYS A 270 -10.97 -4.37 2.54
N GLY A 271 -10.05 -4.43 1.56
CA GLY A 271 -10.37 -4.04 0.18
C GLY A 271 -10.93 -2.62 0.04
N MET A 272 -10.66 -1.74 1.02
CA MET A 272 -11.15 -0.37 1.06
C MET A 272 -10.05 0.61 0.69
N LYS A 273 -10.41 1.69 -0.02
CA LYS A 273 -9.52 2.83 -0.28
C LYS A 273 -8.96 3.33 1.04
N PHE A 274 -7.65 3.23 1.22
CA PHE A 274 -7.03 3.62 2.45
C PHE A 274 -6.76 5.10 2.47
N ASN A 275 -7.38 5.75 3.43
CA ASN A 275 -7.03 7.08 3.85
C ASN A 275 -6.21 6.94 5.14
N PRO A 276 -4.93 7.37 5.19
CA PRO A 276 -4.16 7.37 6.44
C PRO A 276 -4.86 8.07 7.60
N LYS A 277 -5.78 9.01 7.31
CA LYS A 277 -6.62 9.68 8.32
C LYS A 277 -7.69 8.76 8.91
N GLU A 278 -8.10 7.73 8.19
CA GLU A 278 -9.11 6.74 8.59
C GLU A 278 -8.48 5.46 9.17
N LEU A 279 -7.15 5.41 9.33
CA LEU A 279 -6.48 4.24 9.91
C LEU A 279 -7.07 3.86 11.28
N VAL A 280 -7.35 4.86 12.13
CA VAL A 280 -7.95 4.60 13.45
C VAL A 280 -9.37 4.06 13.27
N SER A 281 -10.22 4.71 12.48
CA SER A 281 -11.56 4.22 12.13
C SER A 281 -11.55 2.75 11.65
N ASN A 282 -10.65 2.40 10.73
CA ASN A 282 -10.54 1.04 10.20
C ASN A 282 -10.14 0.03 11.28
N LEU A 283 -9.22 0.40 12.17
CA LEU A 283 -8.83 -0.43 13.31
C LEU A 283 -9.96 -0.57 14.33
N VAL A 284 -10.74 0.49 14.59
CA VAL A 284 -11.92 0.44 15.47
C VAL A 284 -12.98 -0.49 14.89
N GLU A 285 -13.23 -0.42 13.59
CA GLU A 285 -14.20 -1.29 12.94
C GLU A 285 -13.73 -2.76 12.93
N ASP A 286 -12.43 -3.00 12.69
CA ASP A 286 -11.82 -4.34 12.82
C ASP A 286 -11.93 -4.91 14.24
N LEU A 287 -11.66 -4.08 15.26
CA LEU A 287 -11.83 -4.42 16.68
C LEU A 287 -13.29 -4.74 17.00
N ASN A 288 -14.21 -3.86 16.63
CA ASN A 288 -15.65 -4.03 16.86
C ASN A 288 -16.17 -5.33 16.24
N LYS A 289 -15.75 -5.64 15.01
CA LYS A 289 -16.11 -6.89 14.36
C LYS A 289 -15.52 -8.11 15.08
N SER A 290 -14.26 -8.04 15.47
CA SER A 290 -13.54 -9.18 16.07
C SER A 290 -14.03 -9.54 17.47
N LEU A 291 -14.39 -8.54 18.28
CA LEU A 291 -14.82 -8.72 19.67
C LEU A 291 -16.32 -8.46 19.89
N ASN A 292 -17.09 -8.25 18.81
CA ASN A 292 -18.52 -7.92 18.86
C ASN A 292 -18.83 -6.68 19.74
N LEU A 293 -18.08 -5.61 19.52
CA LEU A 293 -18.18 -4.32 20.23
C LEU A 293 -18.80 -3.23 19.33
N CYS A 294 -19.14 -2.08 19.91
CA CYS A 294 -19.81 -0.96 19.22
C CYS A 294 -19.16 0.40 19.51
N TYR A 295 -17.83 0.46 19.55
CA TYR A 295 -17.12 1.71 19.81
C TYR A 295 -17.14 2.67 18.62
N GLN A 296 -17.20 3.96 18.90
CA GLN A 296 -16.98 5.02 17.93
C GLN A 296 -15.48 5.35 17.81
N GLU A 297 -15.05 5.89 16.67
CA GLU A 297 -13.64 6.26 16.43
C GLU A 297 -13.09 7.21 17.52
N ASN A 298 -13.91 8.17 17.96
CA ASN A 298 -13.52 9.15 18.97
C ASN A 298 -13.47 8.60 20.41
N GLU A 299 -13.88 7.35 20.63
CA GLU A 299 -13.80 6.67 21.93
C GLU A 299 -12.50 5.92 22.11
N LEU A 300 -11.76 5.68 21.03
CA LEU A 300 -10.51 4.94 21.01
C LEU A 300 -9.35 5.83 20.59
N LYS A 301 -8.23 5.72 21.31
CA LYS A 301 -6.98 6.38 20.99
C LYS A 301 -5.99 5.34 20.48
N PHE A 302 -5.34 5.62 19.36
CA PHE A 302 -4.15 4.87 18.95
C PHE A 302 -3.03 5.15 19.96
N VAL A 303 -2.59 4.11 20.67
CA VAL A 303 -1.55 4.23 21.69
C VAL A 303 -0.19 4.06 21.05
N THR A 304 0.02 2.91 20.41
CA THR A 304 1.34 2.53 19.89
C THR A 304 1.21 1.44 18.83
N SER A 305 2.26 1.29 18.03
CA SER A 305 2.54 0.04 17.35
C SER A 305 3.89 -0.47 17.83
N LYS A 306 3.88 -1.64 18.48
CA LYS A 306 5.10 -2.26 18.99
C LYS A 306 5.51 -3.38 18.05
N ARG A 307 6.77 -3.37 17.63
CA ARG A 307 7.34 -4.50 16.90
C ARG A 307 7.35 -5.74 17.81
N VAL A 308 6.74 -6.82 17.35
CA VAL A 308 6.68 -8.09 18.11
C VAL A 308 7.99 -8.86 17.99
N SER A 309 8.56 -8.89 16.80
CA SER A 309 9.84 -9.56 16.55
C SER A 309 10.71 -8.78 15.57
N ASN A 310 12.01 -8.72 15.87
CA ASN A 310 13.02 -8.24 14.94
C ASN A 310 13.15 -9.13 13.70
N SER A 311 12.71 -10.40 13.77
CA SER A 311 12.81 -11.35 12.65
C SER A 311 11.69 -11.19 11.63
N THR A 312 10.46 -10.86 12.06
CA THR A 312 9.31 -10.68 11.16
C THR A 312 9.09 -9.21 10.81
N GLY A 313 9.43 -8.31 11.73
CA GLY A 313 9.18 -6.88 11.53
C GLY A 313 7.71 -6.49 11.69
N LEU A 314 6.80 -7.45 11.92
CA LEU A 314 5.38 -7.23 12.17
C LEU A 314 5.16 -6.47 13.48
N HIS A 315 4.04 -5.77 13.53
CA HIS A 315 3.66 -4.89 14.62
C HIS A 315 2.40 -5.41 15.30
N GLU A 316 2.42 -5.41 16.63
CA GLU A 316 1.22 -5.36 17.45
C GLU A 316 0.69 -3.93 17.42
N ILE A 317 -0.63 -3.81 17.30
CA ILE A 317 -1.31 -2.51 17.29
C ILE A 317 -2.11 -2.39 18.57
N THR A 318 -1.91 -1.29 19.30
CA THR A 318 -2.60 -1.05 20.57
C THR A 318 -3.55 0.13 20.47
N LEU A 319 -4.82 -0.13 20.79
CA LEU A 319 -5.84 0.88 21.00
C LEU A 319 -6.18 0.95 22.49
N GLN A 320 -6.53 2.14 22.97
CA GLN A 320 -7.02 2.33 24.34
C GLN A 320 -8.34 3.07 24.30
N HIS A 321 -9.33 2.54 25.03
CA HIS A 321 -10.60 3.21 25.18
C HIS A 321 -10.47 4.36 26.18
N ILE A 322 -10.88 5.57 25.78
CA ILE A 322 -10.56 6.81 26.49
C ILE A 322 -11.24 6.88 27.87
N LYS A 323 -12.48 6.39 28.01
CA LYS A 323 -13.22 6.48 29.28
C LYS A 323 -12.85 5.35 30.25
N THR A 324 -12.99 4.11 29.81
CA THR A 324 -12.71 2.90 30.62
C THR A 324 -11.23 2.62 30.84
N GLN A 325 -10.34 3.19 30.01
CA GLN A 325 -8.91 2.91 29.99
C GLN A 325 -8.54 1.48 29.55
N ASN A 326 -9.51 0.65 29.13
CA ASN A 326 -9.28 -0.70 28.62
C ASN A 326 -8.34 -0.68 27.41
N ILE A 327 -7.44 -1.66 27.35
CA ILE A 327 -6.40 -1.76 26.33
C ILE A 327 -6.74 -2.94 25.41
N TYR A 328 -6.77 -2.68 24.11
CA TYR A 328 -6.97 -3.68 23.08
C TYR A 328 -5.70 -3.82 22.26
N VAL A 329 -5.22 -5.05 22.11
CA VAL A 329 -4.04 -5.38 21.32
C VAL A 329 -4.42 -6.29 20.17
N ARG A 330 -4.11 -5.84 18.95
CA ARG A 330 -4.14 -6.64 17.74
C ARG A 330 -2.81 -7.36 17.60
N SER A 331 -2.84 -8.68 17.62
CA SER A 331 -1.68 -9.53 17.39
C SER A 331 -1.22 -9.48 15.94
N VAL A 332 -0.04 -10.04 15.67
CA VAL A 332 0.47 -10.23 14.31
C VAL A 332 -0.34 -11.21 13.46
N SER A 333 -1.12 -12.10 14.08
CA SER A 333 -2.08 -12.96 13.38
C SER A 333 -3.38 -12.22 13.02
N GLY A 334 -3.53 -10.98 13.50
CA GLY A 334 -4.71 -10.15 13.28
C GLY A 334 -5.83 -10.37 14.29
N GLU A 335 -5.61 -11.15 15.34
CA GLU A 335 -6.57 -11.36 16.42
C GLU A 335 -6.51 -10.21 17.43
N TRP A 336 -7.68 -9.79 17.91
CA TRP A 336 -7.79 -8.81 18.98
C TRP A 336 -7.91 -9.48 20.35
N LYS A 337 -7.25 -8.90 21.36
CA LYS A 337 -7.38 -9.29 22.77
C LYS A 337 -7.49 -8.03 23.63
N GLU A 338 -8.37 -8.09 24.63
CA GLU A 338 -8.42 -7.13 25.73
C GLU A 338 -7.40 -7.54 26.79
N ILE A 339 -6.60 -6.60 27.28
CA ILE A 339 -5.53 -6.81 28.27
C ILE A 339 -5.88 -6.11 29.59
#